data_AF-A0A534MJG7-F1
#
_entry.id   AF-A0A534MJG7-F1
#
_cell.length_a   1.000
_cell.length_b   1.000
_cell.length_c   1.000
_cell.angle_alpha   90.00
_cell.angle_beta   90.00
_cell.angle_gamma   90.00
#
_symmetry.space_group_name_H-M   'P 1'
#
loop_
_entity.id
_entity.type
_entity.pdbx_description
1 polymer ?
#
loop_
_entity_poly.entity_id
_entity_poly.type
_entity_poly.pdbx_seq_one_letter_code
_entity_poly.pdbx_strand_id
1 'polypeptide(L)'
;MAMATSTGKPVFSIADEGRALRNLMWMWWITAVTYNAVAIPVIWDPAQHSFLVRDSTWTPPHLMIFGPFFALMMFEAIVFQFYALKKAQPYIRGDIPITLWVFPITVFGFTLGSMLTNEIGHIFLFREEFFSMPTHWNFVLTFMFIYAVGVPEVVRVLSRLGQLEAKAKQLVATSVPAPTAVAVRGGRPAAARR
;
A
#
# COMPACT_ATOMS: atom_id res chain seq x y z
N MET A 1 -9.50 43.59 18.35
CA MET A 1 -8.46 42.54 18.51
C MET A 1 -8.65 41.55 17.36
N ALA A 2 -7.95 41.76 16.23
CA ALA A 2 -8.12 40.93 15.04
C ALA A 2 -7.17 39.73 15.13
N MET A 3 -7.72 38.51 15.17
CA MET A 3 -6.95 37.29 15.00
C MET A 3 -6.52 37.18 13.54
N ALA A 4 -5.22 37.33 13.30
CA ALA A 4 -4.62 37.00 12.01
C ALA A 4 -4.61 35.47 11.87
N THR A 5 -5.53 34.93 11.07
CA THR A 5 -5.47 33.55 10.59
C THR A 5 -4.30 33.44 9.60
N SER A 6 -3.17 32.95 10.10
CA SER A 6 -2.03 32.54 9.29
C SER A 6 -2.44 31.37 8.38
N THR A 7 -2.93 31.68 7.18
CA THR A 7 -3.17 30.75 6.08
C THR A 7 -1.87 30.41 5.35
N GLY A 8 -0.83 30.05 6.11
CA GLY A 8 0.39 29.48 5.55
C GLY A 8 0.11 28.07 5.07
N LYS A 9 0.39 27.78 3.78
CA LYS A 9 0.41 26.40 3.28
C LYS A 9 1.30 25.57 4.22
N PRO A 10 0.87 24.36 4.65
CA PRO A 10 1.67 23.54 5.54
C PRO A 10 3.06 23.32 4.92
N VAL A 11 4.09 23.78 5.61
CA VAL A 11 5.48 23.58 5.20
C VAL A 11 5.84 22.15 5.55
N PHE A 12 5.77 21.28 4.56
CA PHE A 12 6.09 19.88 4.73
C PHE A 12 7.60 19.65 4.75
N SER A 13 8.09 19.02 5.83
CA SER A 13 9.50 18.59 5.91
C SER A 13 9.74 17.36 5.03
N ILE A 14 10.85 17.35 4.31
CA ILE A 14 11.31 16.19 3.49
C ILE A 14 11.42 14.93 4.36
N ALA A 15 11.80 15.09 5.63
CA ALA A 15 11.91 13.97 6.57
C ALA A 15 10.53 13.38 6.94
N ASP A 16 9.52 14.23 7.12
CA ASP A 16 8.15 13.80 7.44
C ASP A 16 7.48 13.13 6.25
N GLU A 17 7.68 13.71 5.07
CA GLU A 17 7.21 13.12 3.81
C GLU A 17 7.85 11.74 3.57
N GLY A 18 9.18 11.65 3.69
CA GLY A 18 9.90 10.39 3.51
C GLY A 18 9.47 9.31 4.53
N ARG A 19 9.20 9.68 5.79
CA ARG A 19 8.64 8.76 6.80
C ARG A 19 7.25 8.28 6.40
N ALA A 20 6.36 9.20 6.01
CA ALA A 20 4.99 8.87 5.64
C ALA A 20 4.94 7.87 4.47
N LEU A 21 5.74 8.10 3.44
CA LEU A 21 5.78 7.24 2.26
C LEU A 21 6.43 5.88 2.52
N ARG A 22 7.50 5.83 3.33
CA ARG A 22 8.10 4.54 3.73
C ARG A 22 7.15 3.70 4.56
N ASN A 23 6.43 4.30 5.51
CA ASN A 23 5.43 3.59 6.29
C ASN A 23 4.29 3.08 5.42
N LEU A 24 3.80 3.90 4.47
CA LEU A 24 2.80 3.45 3.50
C LEU A 24 3.29 2.24 2.69
N MET A 25 4.57 2.25 2.29
CA MET A 25 5.19 1.14 1.57
C MET A 25 5.31 -0.14 2.43
N TRP A 26 5.65 0.00 3.71
CA TRP A 26 5.62 -1.13 4.65
C TRP A 26 4.23 -1.71 4.82
N MET A 27 3.21 -0.86 4.90
CA MET A 27 1.82 -1.31 4.99
C MET A 27 1.40 -2.05 3.72
N TRP A 28 1.80 -1.58 2.54
CA TRP A 28 1.57 -2.29 1.27
C TRP A 28 2.22 -3.68 1.26
N TRP A 29 3.45 -3.78 1.78
CA TRP A 29 4.17 -5.04 1.87
C TRP A 29 3.47 -6.03 2.82
N ILE A 30 3.08 -5.57 4.01
CA ILE A 30 2.34 -6.40 4.98
C ILE A 30 1.03 -6.88 4.37
N THR A 31 0.25 -5.98 3.76
CA THR A 31 -0.99 -6.35 3.08
C THR A 31 -0.75 -7.35 1.95
N ALA A 32 0.29 -7.18 1.13
CA ALA A 32 0.63 -8.16 0.11
C ALA A 32 0.94 -9.53 0.71
N VAL A 33 1.71 -9.60 1.79
CA VAL A 33 2.02 -10.87 2.50
C VAL A 33 0.74 -11.52 3.04
N THR A 34 -0.10 -10.75 3.72
CA THR A 34 -1.38 -11.25 4.28
C THR A 34 -2.29 -11.79 3.18
N TYR A 35 -2.47 -11.05 2.09
CA TYR A 35 -3.30 -11.47 0.95
C TYR A 35 -2.76 -12.74 0.26
N ASN A 36 -1.44 -12.88 0.14
CA ASN A 36 -0.84 -14.10 -0.40
C ASN A 36 -1.01 -15.29 0.57
N ALA A 37 -0.97 -15.06 1.88
CA ALA A 37 -1.24 -16.11 2.86
C ALA A 37 -2.70 -16.62 2.76
N VAL A 38 -3.65 -15.73 2.47
CA VAL A 38 -5.08 -16.08 2.25
C VAL A 38 -5.29 -16.92 0.98
N ALA A 39 -4.39 -16.88 0.00
CA ALA A 39 -4.52 -17.70 -1.20
C ALA A 39 -4.55 -19.20 -0.88
N ILE A 40 -3.84 -19.65 0.17
CA ILE A 40 -3.79 -21.06 0.58
C ILE A 40 -5.18 -21.58 0.94
N PRO A 41 -5.88 -21.03 1.95
CA PRO A 41 -7.20 -21.51 2.31
C PRO A 41 -8.25 -21.24 1.21
N VAL A 42 -8.12 -20.17 0.43
CA VAL A 42 -9.04 -19.88 -0.70
C VAL A 42 -8.93 -20.91 -1.82
N ILE A 43 -7.76 -21.53 -2.04
CA ILE A 43 -7.60 -22.65 -2.98
C ILE A 43 -8.02 -23.97 -2.34
N TRP A 44 -7.76 -24.13 -1.04
CA TRP A 44 -8.12 -25.32 -0.29
C TRP A 44 -9.63 -25.51 -0.19
N ASP A 45 -10.38 -24.45 0.10
CA ASP A 45 -11.83 -24.50 0.27
C ASP A 45 -12.55 -25.18 -0.90
N PRO A 46 -12.39 -24.71 -2.15
CA PRO A 46 -13.10 -25.30 -3.25
C PRO A 46 -12.49 -26.67 -3.64
N ALA A 47 -11.20 -26.92 -3.38
CA ALA A 47 -10.66 -28.27 -3.50
C ALA A 47 -11.41 -29.23 -2.56
N GLN A 48 -11.66 -28.82 -1.32
CA GLN A 48 -12.41 -29.58 -0.32
C GLN A 48 -13.84 -29.87 -0.75
N HIS A 49 -14.51 -28.89 -1.34
CA HIS A 49 -15.84 -29.07 -1.93
C HIS A 49 -15.87 -30.27 -2.90
N SER A 50 -14.85 -30.44 -3.75
CA SER A 50 -14.83 -31.52 -4.75
C SER A 50 -14.81 -32.96 -4.20
N PHE A 51 -14.52 -33.16 -2.91
CA PHE A 51 -14.37 -34.50 -2.34
C PHE A 51 -14.98 -34.70 -0.95
N LEU A 52 -15.63 -33.68 -0.35
CA LEU A 52 -16.30 -33.78 0.95
C LEU A 52 -17.68 -33.15 0.91
N VAL A 53 -18.69 -33.92 1.30
CA VAL A 53 -19.99 -33.38 1.72
C VAL A 53 -19.82 -32.79 3.11
N ARG A 54 -20.17 -31.51 3.28
CA ARG A 54 -19.89 -30.76 4.50
C ARG A 54 -20.98 -30.99 5.54
N ASP A 55 -20.60 -31.33 6.76
CA ASP A 55 -21.53 -31.43 7.91
C ASP A 55 -22.02 -30.06 8.39
N SER A 56 -21.26 -28.99 8.13
CA SER A 56 -21.64 -27.61 8.44
C SER A 56 -20.84 -26.61 7.60
N THR A 57 -21.15 -25.33 7.74
CA THR A 57 -20.36 -24.22 7.18
C THR A 57 -19.07 -23.94 7.95
N TRP A 58 -18.75 -24.66 9.03
CA TRP A 58 -17.51 -24.49 9.80
C TRP A 58 -16.44 -25.48 9.37
N THR A 59 -16.07 -25.45 8.09
CA THR A 59 -14.97 -26.29 7.58
C THR A 59 -13.61 -25.73 8.01
N PRO A 60 -12.56 -26.57 8.07
CA PRO A 60 -11.21 -26.10 8.33
C PRO A 60 -10.76 -24.91 7.44
N PRO A 61 -10.97 -24.91 6.10
CA PRO A 61 -10.67 -23.74 5.29
C PRO A 61 -11.55 -22.53 5.64
N HIS A 62 -12.85 -22.68 5.86
CA HIS A 62 -13.72 -21.57 6.28
C HIS A 62 -13.28 -20.92 7.59
N LEU A 63 -12.89 -21.74 8.58
CA LEU A 63 -12.37 -21.25 9.85
C LEU A 63 -11.12 -20.39 9.65
N MET A 64 -10.28 -20.71 8.66
CA MET A 64 -9.11 -19.88 8.32
C MET A 64 -9.51 -18.63 7.53
N ILE A 65 -10.29 -18.76 6.44
CA ILE A 65 -10.67 -17.64 5.57
C ILE A 65 -11.46 -16.61 6.36
N PHE A 66 -12.61 -17.01 6.92
CA PHE A 66 -13.60 -16.10 7.51
C PHE A 66 -13.34 -15.79 8.98
N GLY A 67 -12.43 -16.52 9.63
CA GLY A 67 -11.98 -16.24 10.98
C GLY A 67 -10.79 -15.25 10.99
N PRO A 68 -9.57 -15.73 11.27
CA PRO A 68 -8.42 -14.86 11.54
C PRO A 68 -7.96 -14.07 10.32
N PHE A 69 -8.00 -14.66 9.11
CA PHE A 69 -7.50 -13.97 7.92
C PHE A 69 -8.41 -12.83 7.48
N PHE A 70 -9.71 -13.07 7.40
CA PHE A 70 -10.67 -12.01 7.06
C PHE A 70 -10.64 -10.87 8.10
N ALA A 71 -10.61 -11.20 9.40
CA ALA A 71 -10.47 -10.20 10.45
C ALA A 71 -9.19 -9.37 10.32
N LEU A 72 -8.06 -10.03 10.03
CA LEU A 72 -6.77 -9.35 9.82
C LEU A 72 -6.81 -8.45 8.59
N MET A 73 -7.32 -8.92 7.45
CA MET A 73 -7.45 -8.14 6.22
C MET A 73 -8.36 -6.92 6.41
N MET A 74 -9.48 -7.07 7.12
CA MET A 74 -10.36 -5.96 7.46
C MET A 74 -9.64 -4.92 8.32
N PHE A 75 -8.92 -5.38 9.36
CA PHE A 75 -8.17 -4.49 10.24
C PHE A 75 -7.06 -3.76 9.48
N GLU A 76 -6.24 -4.48 8.71
CA GLU A 76 -5.20 -3.91 7.87
C GLU A 76 -5.76 -2.88 6.90
N ALA A 77 -6.86 -3.19 6.22
CA ALA A 77 -7.45 -2.31 5.24
C ALA A 77 -7.98 -1.01 5.89
N ILE A 78 -8.59 -1.09 7.08
CA ILE A 78 -9.00 0.10 7.88
C ILE A 78 -7.78 0.95 8.22
N VAL A 79 -6.76 0.35 8.83
CA VAL A 79 -5.56 1.06 9.29
C VAL A 79 -4.84 1.68 8.10
N PHE A 80 -4.71 0.93 7.00
CA PHE A 80 -4.15 1.37 5.74
C PHE A 80 -4.91 2.58 5.19
N GLN A 81 -6.24 2.49 5.09
CA GLN A 81 -7.10 3.55 4.56
C GLN A 81 -6.91 4.86 5.34
N PHE A 82 -6.99 4.78 6.68
CA PHE A 82 -6.85 5.97 7.52
C PHE A 82 -5.43 6.53 7.51
N TYR A 83 -4.41 5.67 7.44
CA TYR A 83 -3.03 6.11 7.32
C TYR A 83 -2.78 6.81 5.98
N ALA A 84 -3.22 6.19 4.89
CA ALA A 84 -3.11 6.75 3.55
C ALA A 84 -3.77 8.14 3.49
N LEU A 85 -5.03 8.26 3.93
CA LEU A 85 -5.78 9.52 3.94
C LEU A 85 -5.11 10.61 4.81
N LYS A 86 -4.75 10.27 6.04
CA LYS A 86 -4.34 11.28 7.03
C LYS A 86 -2.86 11.64 6.96
N LYS A 87 -2.01 10.72 6.52
CA LYS A 87 -0.55 10.86 6.62
C LYS A 87 0.13 10.84 5.26
N ALA A 88 -0.30 10.03 4.29
CA ALA A 88 0.39 9.91 3.02
C ALA A 88 -0.19 10.83 1.92
N GLN A 89 -1.52 10.96 1.85
CA GLN A 89 -2.24 11.72 0.85
C GLN A 89 -1.71 13.13 0.59
N PRO A 90 -1.35 13.94 1.61
CA PRO A 90 -0.87 15.30 1.37
C PRO A 90 0.41 15.36 0.51
N TYR A 91 1.15 14.25 0.45
CA TYR A 91 2.43 14.13 -0.22
C TYR A 91 2.35 13.49 -1.61
N ILE A 92 1.29 12.73 -1.89
CA ILE A 92 1.11 12.03 -3.16
C ILE A 92 -0.04 12.68 -3.93
N ARG A 93 0.29 13.71 -4.72
CA ARG A 93 -0.67 14.51 -5.52
C ARG A 93 -1.46 13.64 -6.51
N GLY A 94 -2.75 13.91 -6.65
CA GLY A 94 -3.68 13.29 -7.60
C GLY A 94 -5.13 13.31 -7.08
N ASP A 95 -6.10 13.39 -7.99
CA ASP A 95 -7.53 13.34 -7.68
C ASP A 95 -7.87 11.92 -7.19
N ILE A 96 -7.99 11.76 -5.87
CA ILE A 96 -8.32 10.51 -5.17
C ILE A 96 -7.30 9.39 -5.49
N PRO A 97 -6.25 9.22 -4.68
CA PRO A 97 -5.31 8.16 -4.91
C PRO A 97 -6.00 6.82 -4.74
N ILE A 98 -5.66 5.93 -5.67
CA ILE A 98 -6.27 4.62 -5.83
C ILE A 98 -6.09 3.76 -4.56
N THR A 99 -5.13 4.10 -3.68
CA THR A 99 -5.00 3.58 -2.30
C THR A 99 -6.22 3.72 -1.42
N LEU A 100 -7.12 4.65 -1.73
CA LEU A 100 -8.36 4.86 -0.99
C LEU A 100 -9.42 3.79 -1.24
N TRP A 101 -9.15 2.84 -2.12
CA TRP A 101 -10.06 1.77 -2.45
C TRP A 101 -9.71 0.46 -1.75
N VAL A 102 -8.54 0.31 -1.12
CA VAL A 102 -8.13 -0.97 -0.49
C VAL A 102 -9.19 -1.46 0.51
N PHE A 103 -9.68 -0.57 1.39
CA PHE A 103 -10.74 -0.91 2.33
C PHE A 103 -12.10 -1.20 1.66
N PRO A 104 -12.63 -0.32 0.81
CA PRO A 104 -13.82 -0.64 0.01
C PRO A 104 -13.72 -1.95 -0.76
N ILE A 105 -12.61 -2.24 -1.43
CA ILE A 105 -12.39 -3.47 -2.19
C ILE A 105 -12.40 -4.69 -1.26
N THR A 106 -11.73 -4.60 -0.11
CA THR A 106 -11.73 -5.69 0.89
C THR A 106 -13.15 -5.96 1.38
N VAL A 107 -13.90 -4.91 1.71
CA VAL A 107 -15.28 -5.00 2.23
C VAL A 107 -16.27 -5.52 1.18
N PHE A 108 -16.27 -4.93 -0.01
CA PHE A 108 -17.22 -5.33 -1.06
C PHE A 108 -16.84 -6.68 -1.66
N GLY A 109 -15.54 -6.94 -1.83
CA GLY A 109 -15.01 -8.16 -2.43
C GLY A 109 -15.12 -9.40 -1.54
N PHE A 110 -14.57 -9.34 -0.32
CA PHE A 110 -14.58 -10.48 0.59
C PHE A 110 -15.88 -10.58 1.41
N THR A 111 -16.41 -9.47 1.94
CA THR A 111 -17.59 -9.54 2.82
C THR A 111 -18.88 -9.70 2.04
N LEU A 112 -19.18 -8.77 1.12
CA LEU A 112 -20.44 -8.78 0.39
C LEU A 112 -20.43 -9.77 -0.78
N GLY A 113 -19.38 -9.78 -1.59
CA GLY A 113 -19.31 -10.66 -2.74
C GLY A 113 -19.18 -12.12 -2.30
N SER A 114 -18.22 -12.40 -1.43
CA SER A 114 -17.84 -13.79 -1.16
C SER A 114 -18.70 -14.46 -0.09
N MET A 115 -18.90 -13.88 1.10
CA MET A 115 -19.76 -14.54 2.10
C MET A 115 -21.25 -14.58 1.69
N LEU A 116 -21.76 -13.51 1.07
CA LEU A 116 -23.18 -13.43 0.72
C LEU A 116 -23.52 -14.25 -0.52
N THR A 117 -22.72 -14.23 -1.59
CA THR A 117 -23.11 -14.93 -2.83
C THR A 117 -22.57 -16.35 -2.90
N ASN A 118 -21.41 -16.63 -2.31
CA ASN A 118 -20.82 -17.97 -2.31
C ASN A 118 -21.56 -18.91 -1.34
N GLU A 119 -21.68 -18.52 -0.07
CA GLU A 119 -22.21 -19.43 0.96
C GLU A 119 -23.73 -19.52 0.96
N ILE A 120 -24.45 -18.43 0.71
CA ILE A 120 -25.91 -18.47 0.54
C ILE A 120 -26.25 -19.19 -0.77
N GLY A 121 -25.42 -19.05 -1.80
CA GLY A 121 -25.55 -19.82 -3.04
C GLY A 121 -25.53 -21.32 -2.79
N HIS A 122 -24.57 -21.79 -1.98
CA HIS A 122 -24.46 -23.19 -1.54
C HIS A 122 -25.67 -23.68 -0.72
N ILE A 123 -26.29 -22.82 0.09
CA ILE A 123 -27.44 -23.19 0.94
C ILE A 123 -28.75 -23.27 0.15
N PHE A 124 -28.99 -22.34 -0.78
CA PHE A 124 -30.31 -22.14 -1.37
C PHE A 124 -30.46 -22.63 -2.81
N LEU A 125 -29.37 -22.83 -3.55
CA LEU A 125 -29.47 -23.13 -4.97
C LEU A 125 -29.34 -24.62 -5.33
N PHE A 126 -29.02 -25.53 -4.39
CA PHE A 126 -28.83 -26.99 -4.65
C PHE A 126 -28.05 -27.26 -5.94
N ARG A 127 -27.11 -26.36 -6.27
CA ARG A 127 -26.29 -26.52 -7.46
C ARG A 127 -25.00 -27.16 -7.00
N GLU A 128 -24.78 -28.36 -7.51
CA GLU A 128 -23.50 -29.04 -7.52
C GLU A 128 -22.37 -28.02 -7.66
N GLU A 129 -21.30 -28.23 -6.89
CA GLU A 129 -20.13 -27.37 -6.69
C GLU A 129 -19.29 -27.21 -7.97
N PHE A 130 -19.93 -26.77 -9.06
CA PHE A 130 -19.26 -26.37 -10.28
C PHE A 130 -18.54 -25.05 -9.98
N PHE A 131 -17.23 -25.17 -9.77
CA PHE A 131 -16.24 -24.10 -9.61
C PHE A 131 -16.36 -22.92 -10.60
N SER A 132 -17.07 -23.10 -11.71
CA SER A 132 -17.30 -22.07 -12.72
C SER A 132 -18.48 -21.14 -12.41
N MET A 133 -19.16 -21.29 -11.26
CA MET A 133 -20.29 -20.43 -10.94
C MET A 133 -19.83 -19.00 -10.64
N PRO A 134 -20.53 -17.98 -11.18
CA PRO A 134 -20.17 -16.57 -10.98
C PRO A 134 -20.09 -16.12 -9.51
N THR A 135 -20.67 -16.90 -8.58
CA THR A 135 -20.63 -16.67 -7.13
C THR A 135 -19.21 -16.69 -6.57
N HIS A 136 -18.31 -17.50 -7.16
CA HIS A 136 -16.90 -17.60 -6.74
C HIS A 136 -15.99 -16.54 -7.36
N TRP A 137 -16.45 -15.87 -8.43
CA TRP A 137 -15.62 -14.90 -9.15
C TRP A 137 -15.29 -13.67 -8.31
N ASN A 138 -16.07 -13.38 -7.28
CA ASN A 138 -15.82 -12.25 -6.38
C ASN A 138 -14.45 -12.35 -5.70
N PHE A 139 -14.02 -13.54 -5.27
CA PHE A 139 -12.67 -13.72 -4.71
C PHE A 139 -11.60 -13.33 -5.73
N VAL A 140 -11.66 -13.91 -6.93
CA VAL A 140 -10.69 -13.67 -8.00
C VAL A 140 -10.68 -12.21 -8.44
N LEU A 141 -11.85 -11.61 -8.66
CA LEU A 141 -12.00 -10.21 -9.04
C LEU A 141 -11.44 -9.29 -7.95
N THR A 142 -11.59 -9.64 -6.68
CA THR A 142 -11.03 -8.88 -5.56
C THR A 142 -9.50 -8.88 -5.60
N PHE A 143 -8.88 -10.05 -5.76
CA PHE A 143 -7.42 -10.14 -5.90
C PHE A 143 -6.92 -9.40 -7.15
N MET A 144 -7.59 -9.60 -8.30
CA MET A 144 -7.25 -8.91 -9.55
C MET A 144 -7.34 -7.39 -9.40
N PHE A 145 -8.38 -6.89 -8.76
CA PHE A 145 -8.56 -5.46 -8.54
C PHE A 145 -7.50 -4.90 -7.59
N ILE A 146 -7.14 -5.63 -6.52
CA ILE A 146 -6.07 -5.23 -5.60
C ILE A 146 -4.72 -5.17 -6.31
N TYR A 147 -4.40 -6.11 -7.19
CA TYR A 147 -3.16 -6.03 -7.97
C TYR A 147 -3.19 -4.90 -9.01
N ALA A 148 -4.30 -4.74 -9.72
CA ALA A 148 -4.48 -3.67 -10.71
C ALA A 148 -4.38 -2.26 -10.09
N VAL A 149 -4.83 -2.12 -8.84
CA VAL A 149 -4.82 -0.87 -8.05
C VAL A 149 -3.50 -0.68 -7.32
N GLY A 150 -3.00 -1.73 -6.67
CA GLY A 150 -1.86 -1.68 -5.77
C GLY A 150 -0.54 -1.53 -6.48
N VAL A 151 -0.35 -2.20 -7.62
CA VAL A 151 0.92 -2.12 -8.37
C VAL A 151 1.19 -0.69 -8.87
N PRO A 152 0.25 0.01 -9.55
CA PRO A 152 0.47 1.40 -9.96
C PRO A 152 0.73 2.34 -8.78
N GLU A 153 0.09 2.11 -7.63
CA GLU A 153 0.34 2.94 -6.46
C GLU A 153 1.75 2.73 -5.91
N VAL A 154 2.19 1.48 -5.76
CA VAL A 154 3.54 1.19 -5.28
C VAL A 154 4.57 1.89 -6.18
N VAL A 155 4.37 1.86 -7.50
CA VAL A 155 5.21 2.61 -8.46
C VAL A 155 5.16 4.11 -8.20
N ARG A 156 3.98 4.69 -7.93
CA ARG A 156 3.81 6.12 -7.61
C ARG A 156 4.55 6.52 -6.33
N VAL A 157 4.45 5.70 -5.28
CA VAL A 157 5.14 5.92 -4.00
C VAL A 157 6.65 5.82 -4.17
N LEU A 158 7.14 4.80 -4.90
CA LEU A 158 8.57 4.62 -5.18
C LEU A 158 9.14 5.79 -6.00
N SER A 159 8.42 6.23 -7.04
CA SER A 159 8.80 7.41 -7.83
C SER A 159 8.92 8.66 -6.95
N ARG A 160 7.96 8.86 -6.03
CA ARG A 160 8.00 9.99 -5.11
C ARG A 160 9.16 9.90 -4.12
N LEU A 161 9.43 8.71 -3.58
CA LEU A 161 10.60 8.48 -2.73
C LEU A 161 11.91 8.80 -3.45
N GLY A 162 12.06 8.40 -4.72
CA GLY A 162 13.23 8.73 -5.54
C GLY A 162 13.40 10.23 -5.76
N GLN A 163 12.31 10.96 -6.00
CA GLN A 163 12.33 12.44 -6.11
C GLN A 163 12.79 13.10 -4.80
N LEU A 164 12.35 12.58 -3.65
CA LEU A 164 12.74 13.09 -2.34
C LEU A 164 14.21 12.85 -2.05
N GLU A 165 14.73 11.68 -2.41
CA GLU A 165 16.14 11.36 -2.28
C GLU A 165 17.00 12.29 -3.14
N ALA A 166 16.62 12.52 -4.41
CA ALA A 166 17.31 13.45 -5.30
C ALA A 166 17.32 14.88 -4.73
N LYS A 167 16.18 15.34 -4.20
CA LYS A 167 16.07 16.66 -3.57
C LYS A 167 16.92 16.76 -2.29
N ALA A 168 16.95 15.71 -1.47
CA ALA A 168 17.78 15.66 -0.28
C ALA A 168 19.28 15.75 -0.62
N LYS A 169 19.73 15.03 -1.66
CA LYS A 169 21.12 15.09 -2.15
C LYS A 169 21.53 16.49 -2.63
N GLN A 170 20.63 17.19 -3.32
CA GLN A 170 20.88 18.57 -3.77
C GLN A 170 21.05 19.54 -2.61
N LEU A 171 20.25 19.40 -1.54
CA LEU A 171 20.35 20.25 -0.35
C LEU A 171 21.64 20.03 0.44
N VAL A 172 22.13 18.78 0.49
CA VAL A 172 23.42 18.47 1.12
C VAL A 172 24.57 19.07 0.31
N ALA A 173 24.54 18.96 -1.03
CA ALA A 173 25.56 19.50 -1.91
C ALA A 173 25.73 21.02 -1.79
N THR A 174 24.64 21.77 -1.54
CA THR A 174 24.69 23.23 -1.34
C THR A 174 25.09 23.66 0.07
N SER A 175 25.03 22.78 1.06
CA SER A 175 25.45 23.08 2.45
C SER A 175 26.96 22.91 2.70
N VAL A 176 27.69 22.28 1.79
CA VAL A 176 29.16 22.18 1.87
C VAL A 176 29.77 23.44 1.24
N PRO A 177 30.46 24.30 2.01
CA PRO A 177 31.11 25.47 1.43
C PRO A 177 32.16 24.99 0.42
N ALA A 178 32.20 25.63 -0.76
CA ALA A 178 33.29 25.43 -1.69
C ALA A 178 34.61 25.66 -0.94
N PRO A 179 35.63 24.79 -1.09
CA PRO A 179 36.89 24.97 -0.39
C PRO A 179 37.44 26.35 -0.75
N THR A 180 37.60 27.20 0.25
CA THR A 180 38.16 28.54 0.09
C THR A 180 39.52 28.36 -0.58
N ALA A 181 39.64 28.73 -1.85
CA ALA A 181 40.90 28.70 -2.55
C ALA A 181 41.85 29.64 -1.81
N VAL A 182 42.75 29.08 -1.00
CA VAL A 182 43.83 29.83 -0.39
C VAL A 182 44.70 30.28 -1.55
N ALA A 183 44.60 31.57 -1.90
CA ALA A 183 45.43 32.18 -2.92
C ALA A 183 46.89 32.02 -2.48
N VAL A 184 47.60 31.07 -3.11
CA VAL A 184 49.04 30.92 -2.94
C VAL A 184 49.67 32.19 -3.50
N ARG A 185 50.12 33.07 -2.59
CA ARG A 185 50.80 34.31 -2.92
C ARG A 185 52.13 33.95 -3.56
N GLY A 186 52.15 33.94 -4.90
CA GLY A 186 53.33 33.60 -5.69
C GLY A 186 54.53 34.46 -5.28
N GLY A 187 55.61 33.78 -4.89
CA GLY A 187 56.89 34.42 -4.57
C GLY A 187 57.48 35.15 -5.77
N ARG A 188 58.05 36.34 -5.52
CA ARG A 188 58.74 37.16 -6.52
C ARG A 188 59.94 36.40 -7.12
N PRO A 189 60.23 36.55 -8.42
CA PRO A 189 61.39 35.91 -9.03
C PRO A 189 62.67 36.60 -8.55
N ALA A 190 63.63 35.81 -8.06
CA ALA A 190 64.96 36.29 -7.71
C ALA A 190 65.73 36.63 -9.00
N ALA A 191 66.21 37.87 -9.10
CA ALA A 191 67.04 38.34 -10.19
C ALA A 191 68.39 37.61 -10.19
N ALA A 192 68.72 36.95 -11.30
CA ALA A 192 70.03 36.40 -11.54
C ALA A 192 71.06 37.55 -11.62
N ARG A 193 72.06 37.53 -10.72
CA ARG A 193 73.29 38.30 -10.88
C ARG A 193 74.36 37.40 -11.52
N ARG A 194 75.11 38.06 -12.40
CA ARG A 194 76.17 37.62 -13.33
C ARG A 194 77.16 36.62 -12.76
#